data_AF-A0A976CCV9-F1
#
_entry.id   AF-A0A976CCV9-F1
#
_cell.length_a   1.000
_cell.length_b   1.000
_cell.length_c   1.000
_cell.angle_alpha   90.00
_cell.angle_beta   90.00
_cell.angle_gamma   90.00
#
_symmetry.space_group_name_H-M   'P 1'
#
loop_
_entity.id
_entity.type
_entity.pdbx_description
1 polymer ?
#
loop_
_entity_poly.entity_id
_entity_poly.type
_entity_poly.pdbx_seq_one_letter_code
_entity_poly.pdbx_strand_id
1 'polypeptide(L)'
;MACVNNTTNTQKKEPKQDGTYIVPQWGSRFYKAHKGKTEAIEHIWLRHNFNSTYDNVSRFGKEYKSRDEIKKVITEALKNASKEEVNIEGGGHKTVTTDIEGGGHKTVTTDMKKIVGLSQKGKPTSKIRIHLDNKDFVKSAYPY
;
A
#
# COMPACT_ATOMS: atom_id res chain seq x y z
N MET A 1 -5.44 55.03 31.53
CA MET A 1 -4.85 53.68 31.63
C MET A 1 -5.94 52.69 31.30
N ALA A 2 -5.93 52.12 30.09
CA ALA A 2 -6.91 51.13 29.65
C ALA A 2 -6.14 49.87 29.23
N CYS A 3 -6.39 48.77 29.95
CA CYS A 3 -5.87 47.45 29.62
C CYS A 3 -6.69 46.88 28.45
N VAL A 4 -6.04 46.66 27.32
CA VAL A 4 -6.67 46.03 26.14
C VAL A 4 -6.41 44.52 26.24
N ASN A 5 -7.47 43.76 26.54
CA ASN A 5 -7.45 42.31 26.54
C ASN A 5 -7.36 41.80 25.11
N ASN A 6 -6.18 41.31 24.72
CA ASN A 6 -5.96 40.71 23.41
C ASN A 6 -6.34 39.22 23.47
N THR A 7 -7.64 38.94 23.36
CA THR A 7 -8.15 37.57 23.16
C THR A 7 -7.76 37.13 21.77
N THR A 8 -6.66 36.38 21.65
CA THR A 8 -6.28 35.73 20.40
C THR A 8 -7.33 34.69 20.07
N ASN A 9 -8.15 35.05 19.10
CA ASN A 9 -9.14 34.22 18.46
C ASN A 9 -8.40 33.05 17.77
N THR A 10 -8.28 31.93 18.47
CA THR A 10 -7.80 30.67 17.90
C THR A 10 -8.86 30.21 16.90
N GLN A 11 -8.78 30.73 15.68
CA GLN A 11 -9.43 30.13 14.53
C GLN A 11 -8.99 28.66 14.50
N LYS A 12 -9.92 27.76 14.84
CA LYS A 12 -9.83 26.36 14.46
C LYS A 12 -9.63 26.35 12.96
N LYS A 13 -8.37 26.23 12.53
CA LYS A 13 -8.06 25.81 11.17
C LYS A 13 -8.62 24.40 11.07
N GLU A 14 -9.75 24.28 10.37
CA GLU A 14 -10.16 23.03 9.78
C GLU A 14 -8.93 22.42 9.09
N PRO A 15 -8.64 21.12 9.30
CA PRO A 15 -7.49 20.51 8.66
C PRO A 15 -7.66 20.65 7.15
N LYS A 16 -6.77 21.42 6.53
CA LYS A 16 -6.67 21.51 5.07
C LYS A 16 -6.52 20.08 4.55
N GLN A 17 -7.48 19.68 3.74
CA GLN A 17 -7.57 18.40 3.08
C GLN A 17 -6.55 18.36 1.93
N ASP A 18 -5.26 18.30 2.29
CA ASP A 18 -4.14 18.31 1.33
C ASP A 18 -3.17 17.14 1.59
N GLY A 19 -3.70 16.03 2.13
CA GLY A 19 -2.99 14.75 2.22
C GLY A 19 -3.28 13.94 0.96
N THR A 20 -2.24 13.72 0.15
CA THR A 20 -2.32 13.02 -1.13
C THR A 20 -2.65 11.54 -0.90
N TYR A 21 -3.94 11.22 -0.79
CA TYR A 21 -4.38 9.84 -0.66
C TYR A 21 -4.05 9.08 -1.95
N ILE A 22 -3.21 8.04 -1.87
CA ILE A 22 -3.02 7.11 -2.99
C ILE A 22 -4.33 6.33 -3.12
N VAL A 23 -5.23 6.77 -4.01
CA VAL A 23 -6.38 5.97 -4.43
C VAL A 23 -5.82 4.84 -5.28
N PRO A 24 -5.85 3.56 -4.83
CA PRO A 24 -5.40 2.46 -5.67
C PRO A 24 -6.21 2.44 -6.96
N GLN A 25 -5.53 2.65 -8.08
CA GLN A 25 -6.15 2.47 -9.39
C GLN A 25 -5.97 1.01 -9.79
N TRP A 26 -7.09 0.29 -9.78
CA TRP A 26 -7.20 -1.04 -10.36
C TRP A 26 -7.76 -0.87 -11.76
N GLY A 27 -6.97 -1.14 -12.79
CA GLY A 27 -7.40 -0.97 -14.17
C GLY A 27 -6.77 -1.98 -15.11
N SER A 28 -7.23 -1.97 -16.36
CA SER A 28 -6.82 -2.85 -17.46
C SER A 28 -5.40 -2.59 -17.97
N ARG A 29 -4.53 -1.96 -17.18
CA ARG A 29 -3.11 -1.82 -17.53
C ARG A 29 -2.43 -3.16 -17.33
N PHE A 30 -2.57 -3.97 -18.37
CA PHE A 30 -2.15 -5.35 -18.45
C PHE A 30 -0.73 -5.55 -17.93
N TYR A 31 -0.52 -6.65 -17.21
CA TYR A 31 0.82 -7.04 -16.80
C TYR A 31 1.72 -7.24 -18.04
N LYS A 32 2.83 -6.48 -18.11
CA LYS A 32 3.71 -6.38 -19.30
C LYS A 32 4.23 -7.75 -19.79
N ALA A 33 4.37 -8.73 -18.90
CA ALA A 33 4.86 -10.07 -19.27
C ALA A 33 3.82 -10.96 -20.00
N HIS A 34 2.54 -10.57 -20.02
CA HIS A 34 1.45 -11.38 -20.62
C HIS A 34 0.80 -10.76 -21.87
N LYS A 35 1.49 -9.84 -22.58
CA LYS A 35 1.04 -9.27 -23.87
C LYS A 35 -0.43 -8.78 -23.86
N GLY A 36 -0.90 -8.13 -22.79
CA GLY A 36 -2.20 -7.48 -22.84
C GLY A 36 -3.42 -8.30 -22.40
N LYS A 37 -3.26 -9.41 -21.64
CA LYS A 37 -4.37 -10.34 -21.35
C LYS A 37 -4.72 -10.60 -19.89
N THR A 38 -4.03 -9.96 -18.94
CA THR A 38 -4.20 -10.29 -17.51
C THR A 38 -4.17 -9.01 -16.68
N GLU A 39 -5.21 -8.78 -15.89
CA GLU A 39 -5.25 -7.68 -14.93
C GLU A 39 -4.20 -7.89 -13.82
N ALA A 40 -3.73 -6.81 -13.22
CA ALA A 40 -2.74 -6.91 -12.13
C ALA A 40 -3.24 -7.81 -10.99
N ILE A 41 -4.53 -7.73 -10.64
CA ILE A 41 -5.12 -8.58 -9.59
C ILE A 41 -5.13 -10.06 -9.97
N GLU A 42 -5.31 -10.39 -11.24
CA GLU A 42 -5.28 -11.77 -11.72
C GLU A 42 -3.87 -12.34 -11.65
N HIS A 43 -2.86 -11.55 -12.04
CA HIS A 43 -1.47 -11.93 -11.90
C HIS A 43 -1.09 -12.14 -10.42
N ILE A 44 -1.46 -11.19 -9.56
CA ILE A 44 -1.22 -11.26 -8.12
C ILE A 44 -1.87 -12.53 -7.55
N TRP A 45 -3.13 -12.77 -7.88
CA TRP A 45 -3.85 -13.96 -7.42
C TRP A 45 -3.19 -15.25 -7.90
N LEU A 46 -2.87 -15.36 -9.19
CA LEU A 46 -2.26 -16.55 -9.77
C LEU A 46 -0.91 -16.89 -9.10
N ARG A 47 -0.08 -15.86 -8.84
CA ARG A 47 1.29 -16.01 -8.33
C ARG A 47 1.40 -16.04 -6.81
N HIS A 48 0.48 -15.41 -6.11
CA HIS A 48 0.63 -15.13 -4.67
C HIS A 48 -0.55 -15.60 -3.83
N ASN A 49 -1.57 -16.27 -4.39
CA ASN A 49 -2.58 -16.93 -3.53
C ASN A 49 -1.93 -18.03 -2.68
N PHE A 50 -2.62 -18.43 -1.60
CA PHE A 50 -2.11 -19.40 -0.63
C PHE A 50 -1.80 -20.78 -1.24
N ASN A 51 -2.50 -21.17 -2.30
CA ASN A 51 -2.37 -22.43 -3.04
C ASN A 51 -1.55 -22.29 -4.34
N SER A 52 -0.78 -21.20 -4.48
CA SER A 52 -0.05 -20.96 -5.72
C SER A 52 1.02 -22.03 -5.93
N THR A 53 1.02 -22.63 -7.12
CA THR A 53 1.96 -23.68 -7.55
C THR A 53 3.34 -23.15 -7.94
N TYR A 54 3.53 -21.82 -7.95
CA TYR A 54 4.82 -21.23 -8.23
C TYR A 54 5.74 -21.38 -7.03
N ASP A 55 6.97 -21.82 -7.28
CA ASP A 55 8.03 -21.87 -6.28
C ASP A 55 8.69 -20.50 -6.08
N ASN A 56 9.33 -20.31 -4.93
CA ASN A 56 10.08 -19.09 -4.61
C ASN A 56 9.26 -17.80 -4.75
N VAL A 57 7.99 -17.83 -4.37
CA VAL A 57 7.10 -16.67 -4.30
C VAL A 57 6.55 -16.49 -2.89
N SER A 58 6.32 -15.25 -2.49
CA SER A 58 5.51 -14.94 -1.31
C SER A 58 4.06 -15.37 -1.52
N ARG A 59 3.34 -15.69 -0.45
CA ARG A 59 1.94 -16.13 -0.52
C ARG A 59 1.08 -15.42 0.51
N PHE A 60 -0.07 -14.91 0.08
CA PHE A 60 -1.11 -14.45 0.98
C PHE A 60 -1.61 -15.61 1.86
N GLY A 61 -2.05 -15.28 3.07
CA GLY A 61 -2.61 -16.25 4.02
C GLY A 61 -3.85 -16.97 3.48
N LYS A 62 -4.13 -18.16 4.03
CA LYS A 62 -5.26 -19.02 3.63
C LYS A 62 -6.64 -18.39 3.89
N GLU A 63 -6.68 -17.33 4.69
CA GLU A 63 -7.85 -16.51 4.96
C GLU A 63 -8.24 -15.62 3.78
N TYR A 64 -7.33 -15.32 2.85
CA TYR A 64 -7.60 -14.55 1.64
C TYR A 64 -7.94 -15.50 0.48
N LYS A 65 -9.19 -15.97 0.47
CA LYS A 65 -9.70 -17.05 -0.40
C LYS A 65 -10.10 -16.58 -1.79
N SER A 66 -10.10 -15.28 -2.05
CA SER A 66 -10.54 -14.71 -3.32
C SER A 66 -9.66 -13.55 -3.80
N ARG A 67 -9.73 -13.28 -5.10
CA ARG A 67 -9.16 -12.07 -5.72
C ARG A 67 -9.62 -10.81 -5.00
N ASP A 68 -10.90 -10.74 -4.63
CA ASP A 68 -11.48 -9.56 -4.00
C ASP A 68 -10.96 -9.34 -2.57
N GLU A 69 -10.70 -10.39 -1.81
CA GLU A 69 -10.12 -10.27 -0.47
C GLU A 69 -8.66 -9.79 -0.53
N ILE A 70 -7.87 -10.32 -1.46
CA ILE A 70 -6.50 -9.84 -1.70
C ILE A 70 -6.54 -8.38 -2.17
N LYS A 71 -7.45 -8.03 -3.08
CA LYS A 71 -7.65 -6.65 -3.56
C LYS A 71 -8.02 -5.70 -2.43
N LYS A 72 -8.91 -6.10 -1.51
CA LYS A 72 -9.29 -5.34 -0.31
C LYS A 72 -8.07 -5.09 0.58
N VAL A 73 -7.28 -6.13 0.87
CA VAL A 73 -6.07 -6.01 1.70
C VAL A 73 -5.02 -5.08 1.08
N ILE A 74 -4.78 -5.19 -0.23
CA ILE A 74 -3.84 -4.31 -0.94
C ILE A 74 -4.36 -2.87 -0.96
N THR A 75 -5.68 -2.70 -1.10
CA THR A 75 -6.30 -1.39 -1.04
C THR A 75 -6.13 -0.79 0.36
N GLU A 76 -6.44 -1.53 1.42
CA GLU A 76 -6.21 -1.14 2.83
C GLU A 76 -4.76 -0.77 3.09
N ALA A 77 -3.82 -1.57 2.58
CA ALA A 77 -2.39 -1.32 2.67
C ALA A 77 -1.99 0.05 2.09
N LEU A 78 -2.53 0.40 0.91
CA LEU A 78 -2.29 1.71 0.30
C LEU A 78 -2.97 2.84 1.08
N LYS A 79 -4.19 2.62 1.61
CA LYS A 79 -4.86 3.60 2.50
C LYS A 79 -4.00 3.88 3.73
N ASN A 80 -3.44 2.85 4.34
CA ASN A 80 -2.62 2.98 5.55
C ASN A 80 -1.29 3.68 5.24
N ALA A 81 -0.64 3.30 4.14
CA ALA A 81 0.57 3.98 3.67
C ALA A 81 0.33 5.48 3.44
N SER A 82 -0.80 5.86 2.84
CA SER A 82 -1.14 7.28 2.64
C SER A 82 -1.49 8.05 3.92
N LYS A 83 -1.82 7.36 5.02
CA LYS A 83 -2.10 7.97 6.33
C LYS A 83 -0.85 8.17 7.17
N GLU A 84 0.22 7.43 6.89
CA GLU A 84 1.47 7.44 7.65
C GLU A 84 2.48 8.50 7.14
N GLU A 85 2.08 9.43 6.27
CA GLU A 85 2.93 10.59 5.90
C GLU A 85 3.16 11.60 7.04
N VAL A 86 2.53 11.44 8.22
CA VAL A 86 2.72 12.39 9.33
C VAL A 86 2.72 11.66 10.67
N ASN A 87 3.92 11.33 11.17
CA ASN A 87 4.30 11.37 12.59
C ASN A 87 5.75 10.91 12.72
N ILE A 88 6.70 11.85 12.58
CA ILE A 88 8.07 11.70 13.09
C ILE A 88 8.18 12.53 14.35
N GLU A 89 7.96 11.88 15.49
CA GLU A 89 8.66 12.15 16.75
C GLU A 89 8.45 10.94 17.68
N GLY A 90 9.51 10.16 17.91
CA GLY A 90 9.61 9.22 19.04
C GLY A 90 8.89 7.87 18.91
N GLY A 91 9.54 6.90 18.27
CA GLY A 91 9.36 5.47 18.62
C GLY A 91 8.51 4.63 17.66
N GLY A 92 9.12 4.16 16.57
CA GLY A 92 8.57 3.09 15.73
C GLY A 92 8.14 3.54 14.34
N HIS A 93 9.06 4.12 13.57
CA HIS A 93 8.85 4.46 12.16
C HIS A 93 8.64 3.22 11.31
N LYS A 94 7.55 3.15 10.54
CA LYS A 94 7.52 2.33 9.35
C LYS A 94 7.55 3.18 8.10
N THR A 95 8.66 3.05 7.39
CA THR A 95 8.99 3.79 6.18
C THR A 95 8.08 3.38 5.02
N VAL A 96 7.29 4.33 4.51
CA VAL A 96 6.85 4.33 3.11
C VAL A 96 8.05 4.71 2.28
N THR A 97 8.85 3.74 1.83
CA THR A 97 9.91 4.03 0.86
C THR A 97 9.27 4.09 -0.52
N THR A 98 8.85 5.27 -0.95
CA THR A 98 8.59 5.56 -2.37
C THR A 98 9.93 5.67 -3.10
N ASP A 99 10.54 4.51 -3.36
CA ASP A 99 11.65 4.46 -4.31
C ASP A 99 11.07 4.80 -5.69
N ILE A 100 11.31 6.04 -6.14
CA ILE A 100 11.05 6.46 -7.51
C ILE A 100 12.23 5.95 -8.34
N GLU A 101 12.15 4.69 -8.76
CA GLU A 101 13.11 4.18 -9.74
C GLU A 101 12.96 4.95 -11.06
N GLY A 102 14.09 5.29 -11.69
CA GLY A 102 14.14 6.01 -12.96
C GLY A 102 13.17 5.41 -13.99
N GLY A 103 12.12 6.16 -14.34
CA GLY A 103 10.98 5.67 -15.13
C GLY A 103 9.61 5.89 -14.47
N GLY A 104 9.56 6.41 -13.24
CA GLY A 104 8.32 6.82 -12.58
C GLY A 104 7.55 5.67 -11.93
N HIS A 105 8.18 4.52 -11.70
CA HIS A 105 7.59 3.45 -10.89
C HIS A 105 7.71 3.80 -9.40
N LYS A 106 6.69 3.48 -8.60
CA LYS A 106 6.72 3.67 -7.15
C LYS A 106 6.60 2.32 -6.46
N THR A 107 7.42 2.10 -5.44
CA THR A 107 7.22 0.97 -4.52
C THR A 107 6.59 1.51 -3.23
N VAL A 108 5.64 0.79 -2.65
CA VAL A 108 5.06 1.08 -1.34
C VAL A 108 5.20 -0.17 -0.49
N THR A 109 5.83 -0.03 0.68
CA THR A 109 5.90 -1.10 1.67
C THR A 109 5.17 -0.64 2.93
N THR A 110 4.22 -1.43 3.45
CA THR A 110 3.42 -1.05 4.62
C THR A 110 3.30 -2.19 5.63
N ASP A 111 2.99 -1.89 6.90
CA ASP A 111 2.62 -2.88 7.93
C ASP A 111 1.13 -2.96 8.02
N MET A 112 0.62 -4.18 7.93
CA MET A 112 -0.77 -4.43 8.20
C MET A 112 -1.03 -4.65 9.69
N LYS A 113 0.01 -4.69 10.54
CA LYS A 113 -0.06 -4.94 12.00
C LYS A 113 -0.74 -6.27 12.37
N LYS A 114 -0.97 -7.12 11.37
CA LYS A 114 -1.48 -8.49 11.44
C LYS A 114 -0.72 -9.32 10.41
N ILE A 115 -0.54 -10.60 10.67
CA ILE A 115 0.02 -11.51 9.65
C ILE A 115 -0.92 -11.52 8.45
N VAL A 116 -0.35 -11.34 7.25
CA VAL A 116 -1.07 -11.32 5.97
C VAL A 116 -0.64 -12.44 5.04
N GLY A 117 0.37 -13.21 5.44
CA GLY A 117 0.85 -14.33 4.66
C GLY A 117 2.27 -14.73 5.00
N LEU A 118 2.92 -15.33 4.01
CA LEU A 118 4.29 -15.81 4.06
C LEU A 118 5.15 -15.02 3.07
N SER A 119 6.32 -14.59 3.51
CA SER A 119 7.38 -14.08 2.64
C SER A 119 7.88 -15.16 1.69
N GLN A 120 8.68 -14.77 0.69
CA GLN A 120 9.34 -15.71 -0.24
C GLN A 120 10.15 -16.81 0.47
N LYS A 121 10.66 -16.55 1.67
CA LYS A 121 11.42 -17.51 2.50
C LYS A 121 10.52 -18.41 3.35
N GLY A 122 9.20 -18.37 3.17
CA GLY A 122 8.23 -19.14 3.95
C GLY A 122 7.99 -18.64 5.37
N LYS A 123 8.54 -17.48 5.76
CA LYS A 123 8.33 -16.91 7.09
C LYS A 123 7.04 -16.09 7.13
N PRO A 124 6.21 -16.19 8.20
CA PRO A 124 5.08 -15.30 8.40
C PRO A 124 5.47 -13.83 8.34
N THR A 125 4.67 -13.01 7.68
CA THR A 125 4.90 -11.57 7.57
C THR A 125 3.60 -10.78 7.69
N SER A 126 3.70 -9.60 8.28
CA SER A 126 2.65 -8.57 8.33
C SER A 126 2.85 -7.49 7.28
N LYS A 127 3.93 -7.56 6.50
CA LYS A 127 4.30 -6.52 5.55
C LYS A 127 3.78 -6.87 4.16
N ILE A 128 3.34 -5.85 3.44
CA ILE A 128 2.99 -5.95 2.02
C ILE A 128 3.86 -4.98 1.26
N ARG A 129 4.42 -5.45 0.14
CA ARG A 129 5.07 -4.62 -0.86
C ARG A 129 4.19 -4.53 -2.09
N ILE A 130 4.02 -3.30 -2.59
CA ILE A 130 3.12 -2.95 -3.68
C ILE A 130 3.92 -2.14 -4.69
N HIS A 131 3.88 -2.53 -5.95
CA HIS A 131 4.52 -1.80 -7.04
C HIS A 131 3.46 -1.09 -7.85
N LEU A 132 3.60 0.22 -7.99
CA LEU A 132 2.74 1.09 -8.76
C LEU A 132 3.45 1.57 -10.03
N ASP A 133 2.68 1.89 -11.06
CA ASP A 133 3.18 2.64 -12.20
C ASP A 133 3.21 4.16 -11.95
N ASN A 134 3.63 4.92 -12.96
CA ASN A 134 3.70 6.38 -12.91
C ASN A 134 2.36 7.10 -12.84
N LYS A 135 1.25 6.36 -12.87
CA LYS A 135 -0.12 6.86 -12.72
C LYS A 135 -0.82 6.20 -11.51
N ASP A 136 -0.04 5.65 -10.58
CA ASP A 136 -0.52 5.01 -9.36
C ASP A 136 -1.41 3.77 -9.59
N PHE A 137 -1.29 3.12 -10.76
CA PHE A 137 -1.92 1.81 -10.99
C PHE A 137 -1.11 0.70 -10.34
N VAL A 138 -1.79 -0.19 -9.62
CA VAL A 138 -1.18 -1.40 -9.07
C VAL A 138 -0.70 -2.30 -10.20
N LYS A 139 0.60 -2.62 -10.21
CA LYS A 139 1.22 -3.59 -11.15
C LYS A 139 1.42 -4.96 -10.53
N SER A 140 1.81 -4.98 -9.26
CA SER A 140 2.04 -6.20 -8.48
C SER A 140 1.95 -5.87 -6.99
N ALA A 141 1.61 -6.86 -6.18
CA ALA A 141 1.62 -6.76 -4.73
C ALA A 141 1.79 -8.15 -4.12
N TYR A 142 2.54 -8.24 -3.02
CA TYR A 142 2.83 -9.50 -2.37
C TYR A 142 3.26 -9.29 -0.91
N PRO A 143 3.07 -10.31 -0.03
CA PRO A 143 3.64 -10.30 1.30
C PRO A 143 5.17 -10.24 1.26
N TYR A 144 5.79 -9.38 2.08
CA TYR A 144 7.23 -9.11 2.04
C TYR A 144 7.95 -9.57 3.32
#